data_AF-A0A7C9QRR0-F1
#
_entry.id   AF-A0A7C9QRR0-F1
#
_cell.length_a   1.000
_cell.length_b   1.000
_cell.length_c   1.000
_cell.angle_alpha   90.00
_cell.angle_beta   90.00
_cell.angle_gamma   90.00
#
_symmetry.space_group_name_H-M   'P 1'
#
loop_
_entity.id
_entity.type
_entity.pdbx_description
1 polymer ?
#
loop_
_entity_poly.entity_id
_entity_poly.type
_entity_poly.pdbx_seq_one_letter_code
_entity_poly.pdbx_strand_id
1 'polypeptide(L)'
;MSMFRLALILGLLAVSPTWAADQAATDEADLASKTAQVELLRARAMVVSSASVNASLLEADDLLRQLRQAPPAKRALLRAQLDAALTRLDLEIDGASRGR
;
A
#
# COMPACT_ATOMS: atom_id res chain seq x y z
N MET A 1 15.79 46.47 -24.43
CA MET A 1 16.28 45.78 -23.21
C MET A 1 15.15 44.99 -22.55
N SER A 2 14.68 43.88 -23.15
CA SER A 2 13.56 43.10 -22.57
C SER A 2 13.62 41.59 -22.87
N MET A 3 14.82 41.01 -22.94
CA MET A 3 15.00 39.56 -23.14
C MET A 3 15.56 38.84 -21.90
N PHE A 4 16.09 39.57 -20.91
CA PHE A 4 16.71 39.00 -19.72
C PHE A 4 15.73 38.49 -18.65
N ARG A 5 14.42 38.77 -18.76
CA ARG A 5 13.42 38.40 -17.73
C ARG A 5 12.80 37.02 -17.93
N LEU A 6 12.80 36.48 -19.14
CA LEU A 6 12.21 35.16 -19.44
C LEU A 6 13.15 33.99 -19.07
N ALA A 7 14.46 34.20 -19.10
CA ALA A 7 15.44 33.19 -18.74
C ALA A 7 15.46 32.85 -17.23
N LEU A 8 15.06 33.80 -16.37
CA LEU A 8 15.09 33.61 -14.91
C LEU A 8 13.93 32.72 -14.40
N ILE A 9 12.81 32.67 -15.13
CA ILE A 9 11.63 31.88 -14.74
C ILE A 9 11.79 30.41 -15.15
N LEU A 10 12.44 30.13 -16.29
CA LEU A 10 12.74 28.75 -16.71
C LEU A 10 13.83 28.07 -15.85
N GLY A 11 14.74 28.85 -15.25
CA GLY A 11 15.79 28.32 -14.39
C GLY A 11 15.28 27.81 -13.03
N LEU A 12 14.14 28.31 -12.54
CA LEU A 12 13.58 27.89 -11.25
C LEU A 12 12.76 26.58 -11.31
N LEU A 13 12.37 26.12 -12.49
CA LEU A 13 11.64 24.85 -12.67
C LEU A 13 12.56 23.63 -12.92
N ALA A 14 13.86 23.85 -13.12
CA ALA A 14 14.81 22.80 -13.46
C ALA A 14 15.47 22.14 -12.24
N VAL A 15 15.22 22.66 -11.03
CA VAL A 15 15.72 22.07 -9.78
C VAL A 15 14.67 21.09 -9.25
N SER A 16 14.85 19.83 -9.65
CA SER A 16 14.43 18.61 -8.93
C SER A 16 13.02 18.02 -9.18
N PRO A 17 12.77 17.38 -10.33
CA PRO A 17 11.69 16.39 -10.44
C PRO A 17 12.15 14.94 -10.14
N THR A 18 13.45 14.68 -10.03
CA THR A 18 13.97 13.29 -9.95
C THR A 18 13.61 12.57 -8.64
N TRP A 19 13.63 13.28 -7.51
CA TRP A 19 13.32 12.68 -6.20
C TRP A 19 11.83 12.36 -6.00
N ALA A 20 10.95 13.23 -6.51
CA ALA A 20 9.51 13.03 -6.43
C ALA A 20 9.04 11.86 -7.32
N ALA A 21 9.66 11.69 -8.49
CA ALA A 21 9.38 10.57 -9.39
C ALA A 21 9.84 9.22 -8.81
N ASP A 22 11.02 9.18 -8.19
CA ASP A 22 11.58 7.97 -7.57
C ASP A 22 10.75 7.52 -6.34
N GLN A 23 10.31 8.48 -5.53
CA GLN A 23 9.45 8.20 -4.38
C GLN A 23 8.04 7.74 -4.79
N ALA A 24 7.49 8.30 -5.88
CA ALA A 24 6.22 7.84 -6.44
C ALA A 24 6.32 6.41 -7.02
N ALA A 25 7.42 6.08 -7.69
CA ALA A 25 7.67 4.74 -8.22
C ALA A 25 7.82 3.71 -7.10
N THR A 26 8.54 4.07 -6.03
CA THR A 26 8.68 3.23 -4.83
C THR A 26 7.33 3.01 -4.15
N ASP A 27 6.52 4.05 -4.03
CA ASP A 27 5.19 3.96 -3.44
C ASP A 27 4.24 3.03 -4.21
N GLU A 28 4.31 3.06 -5.54
CA GLU A 28 3.51 2.21 -6.42
C GLU A 28 3.97 0.74 -6.34
N ALA A 29 5.29 0.50 -6.31
CA ALA A 29 5.84 -0.84 -6.14
C ALA A 29 5.43 -1.46 -4.79
N ASP A 30 5.50 -0.67 -3.71
CA ASP A 30 5.04 -1.07 -2.39
C ASP A 30 3.55 -1.42 -2.41
N LEU A 31 2.72 -0.57 -3.02
CA LEU A 31 1.27 -0.79 -3.09
C LEU A 31 0.90 -2.04 -3.91
N ALA A 32 1.61 -2.29 -5.00
CA ALA A 32 1.47 -3.52 -5.78
C ALA A 32 1.84 -4.75 -4.94
N SER A 33 2.93 -4.68 -4.17
CA SER A 33 3.34 -5.79 -3.29
C SER A 33 2.28 -6.11 -2.23
N LYS A 34 1.69 -5.10 -1.59
CA LYS A 34 0.63 -5.29 -0.58
C LYS A 34 -0.65 -5.81 -1.20
N THR A 35 -0.99 -5.35 -2.40
CA THR A 35 -2.12 -5.88 -3.15
C THR A 35 -1.94 -7.38 -3.44
N ALA A 36 -0.75 -7.79 -3.91
CA ALA A 36 -0.46 -9.19 -4.18
C ALA A 36 -0.54 -10.06 -2.91
N GLN A 37 -0.06 -9.55 -1.77
CA GLN A 37 -0.17 -10.26 -0.49
C GLN A 37 -1.62 -10.46 -0.04
N VAL A 38 -2.47 -9.43 -0.18
CA VAL A 38 -3.91 -9.54 0.12
C VAL A 38 -4.57 -10.60 -0.76
N GLU A 39 -4.30 -10.62 -2.06
CA GLU A 39 -4.89 -11.62 -2.97
C GLU A 39 -4.39 -13.05 -2.66
N LEU A 40 -3.11 -13.21 -2.29
CA LEU A 40 -2.58 -14.50 -1.85
C LEU A 40 -3.30 -15.01 -0.60
N LEU A 41 -3.44 -14.16 0.42
CA LEU A 41 -4.14 -14.53 1.66
C LEU A 41 -5.63 -14.75 1.42
N ARG A 42 -6.26 -13.99 0.51
CA ARG A 42 -7.64 -14.23 0.07
C ARG A 42 -7.78 -15.63 -0.53
N ALA A 43 -6.91 -16.02 -1.45
CA ALA A 43 -6.94 -17.35 -2.06
C ALA A 43 -6.79 -18.46 -1.00
N ARG A 44 -5.92 -18.26 0.00
CA ARG A 44 -5.77 -19.19 1.13
C ARG A 44 -6.98 -19.18 2.07
N ALA A 45 -7.60 -18.02 2.30
CA ALA A 45 -8.81 -17.92 3.10
C ALA A 45 -9.99 -18.68 2.46
N MET A 46 -10.10 -18.71 1.13
CA MET A 46 -11.18 -19.45 0.45
C MET A 46 -11.17 -20.95 0.74
N VAL A 47 -10.00 -21.54 1.04
CA VAL A 47 -9.91 -22.95 1.42
C VAL A 47 -10.14 -23.17 2.91
N VAL A 48 -10.37 -22.12 3.70
CA VAL A 48 -10.60 -22.15 5.15
C VAL A 48 -11.99 -21.63 5.52
N SER A 49 -12.85 -22.50 6.04
CA SER A 49 -14.16 -22.10 6.55
C SER A 49 -14.05 -21.58 7.99
N SER A 50 -13.65 -20.31 8.14
CA SER A 50 -13.63 -19.63 9.45
C SER A 50 -14.23 -18.22 9.35
N ALA A 51 -15.18 -17.93 10.24
CA ALA A 51 -15.79 -16.61 10.34
C ALA A 51 -14.78 -15.52 10.76
N SER A 52 -13.80 -15.87 11.61
CA SER A 52 -12.75 -14.92 12.04
C SER A 52 -11.82 -14.58 10.87
N VAL A 53 -11.41 -15.58 10.08
CA VAL A 53 -10.57 -15.38 8.89
C VAL A 53 -11.25 -14.45 7.88
N ASN A 54 -12.56 -14.63 7.66
CA ASN A 54 -13.32 -13.75 6.76
C ASN A 54 -13.41 -12.31 7.28
N ALA A 55 -13.55 -12.10 8.60
CA ALA A 55 -13.54 -10.77 9.19
C ALA A 55 -12.18 -10.08 9.05
N SER A 56 -11.09 -10.80 9.36
CA SER A 56 -9.72 -10.32 9.24
C SER A 56 -9.34 -10.01 7.79
N LEU A 57 -9.84 -10.78 6.82
CA LEU A 57 -9.68 -10.51 5.40
C LEU A 57 -10.37 -9.20 4.98
N LEU A 58 -11.59 -8.96 5.48
CA LEU A 58 -12.34 -7.74 5.18
C LEU A 58 -11.68 -6.49 5.76
N GLU A 59 -11.07 -6.61 6.95
CA GLU A 59 -10.23 -5.55 7.54
C GLU A 59 -9.00 -5.25 6.68
N ALA A 60 -8.28 -6.27 6.23
CA ALA A 60 -7.11 -6.10 5.35
C ALA A 60 -7.49 -5.44 4.01
N ASP A 61 -8.62 -5.83 3.42
CA ASP A 61 -9.15 -5.22 2.19
C ASP A 61 -9.51 -3.74 2.37
N ASP A 62 -10.11 -3.38 3.51
CA ASP A 62 -10.45 -1.99 3.78
C ASP A 62 -9.18 -1.14 4.02
N LEU A 63 -8.19 -1.66 4.77
CA LEU A 63 -6.90 -1.00 4.95
C LEU A 63 -6.15 -0.82 3.62
N LEU A 64 -6.19 -1.79 2.71
CA LEU A 64 -5.62 -1.67 1.37
C LEU A 64 -6.33 -0.57 0.57
N ARG A 65 -7.67 -0.49 0.65
CA ARG A 65 -8.45 0.56 -0.01
C ARG A 65 -8.11 1.94 0.55
N GLN A 66 -8.01 2.06 1.87
CA GLN A 66 -7.62 3.31 2.53
C GLN A 66 -6.19 3.71 2.13
N LEU A 67 -5.25 2.76 2.07
CA LEU A 67 -3.87 3.02 1.65
C LEU A 67 -3.78 3.56 0.21
N ARG A 68 -4.57 3.01 -0.71
CA ARG A 68 -4.68 3.48 -2.10
C ARG A 68 -5.13 4.93 -2.20
N GLN A 69 -6.06 5.34 -1.34
CA GLN A 69 -6.66 6.68 -1.35
C GLN A 69 -5.96 7.67 -0.41
N ALA A 70 -5.04 7.19 0.42
CA ALA A 70 -4.44 7.99 1.48
C ALA A 70 -3.43 9.02 0.95
N PRO A 71 -3.38 10.22 1.57
CA PRO A 71 -2.30 11.17 1.32
C PRO A 71 -0.97 10.62 1.86
N PRO A 72 0.19 11.06 1.31
CA PRO A 72 1.51 10.53 1.66
C PRO A 72 1.79 10.51 3.17
N ALA A 73 1.36 11.54 3.90
CA ALA A 73 1.54 11.65 5.34
C ALA A 73 0.90 10.51 6.17
N LYS A 74 -0.14 9.84 5.64
CA LYS A 74 -0.84 8.74 6.33
C LYS A 74 -0.43 7.36 5.81
N ARG A 75 0.27 7.28 4.67
CA ARG A 75 0.61 6.01 4.02
C ARG A 75 1.48 5.12 4.88
N ALA A 76 2.50 5.66 5.55
CA ALA A 76 3.39 4.87 6.40
C ALA A 76 2.63 4.18 7.55
N LEU A 77 1.71 4.91 8.21
CA LEU A 77 0.87 4.36 9.27
C LEU A 77 -0.07 3.27 8.74
N LEU A 78 -0.75 3.54 7.63
CA LEU A 78 -1.66 2.58 7.00
C LEU A 78 -0.93 1.33 6.50
N ARG A 79 0.31 1.47 6.00
CA ARG A 79 1.18 0.34 5.65
C ARG A 79 1.47 -0.52 6.88
N ALA A 80 1.88 0.09 7.99
CA ALA A 80 2.16 -0.65 9.22
C ALA A 80 0.91 -1.36 9.77
N GLN A 81 -0.26 -0.72 9.70
CA GLN A 81 -1.53 -1.32 10.08
C GLN A 81 -1.90 -2.50 9.17
N LEU A 82 -1.76 -2.33 7.86
CA LEU A 82 -2.00 -3.39 6.89
C LEU A 82 -1.06 -4.58 7.13
N ASP A 83 0.22 -4.34 7.40
CA ASP A 83 1.20 -5.40 7.67
C ASP A 83 0.89 -6.20 8.92
N ALA A 84 0.45 -5.51 9.99
CA ALA A 84 -0.02 -6.18 11.20
C ALA A 84 -1.28 -7.02 10.93
N ALA A 85 -2.24 -6.48 10.16
CA ALA A 85 -3.46 -7.18 9.79
C ALA A 85 -3.17 -8.42 8.93
N LEU A 86 -2.29 -8.30 7.93
CA LEU A 86 -1.87 -9.42 7.07
C LEU A 86 -1.15 -10.51 7.87
N THR A 87 -0.27 -10.13 8.79
CA THR A 87 0.42 -11.09 9.66
C THR A 87 -0.57 -11.84 10.56
N ARG A 88 -1.53 -11.13 11.14
CA ARG A 88 -2.58 -11.76 11.95
C ARG A 88 -3.44 -12.71 11.11
N LEU A 89 -3.88 -12.28 9.93
CA LEU A 89 -4.68 -13.08 9.01
C LEU A 89 -3.95 -14.37 8.61
N ASP A 90 -2.66 -14.29 8.32
CA ASP A 90 -1.83 -15.45 8.00
C ASP A 90 -1.80 -16.47 9.16
N LEU A 91 -1.59 -16.00 10.39
CA LEU A 91 -1.62 -16.85 11.59
C LEU A 91 -3.02 -17.46 11.83
N GLU A 92 -4.09 -16.72 11.58
CA GLU A 92 -5.47 -17.21 11.72
C GLU A 92 -5.79 -18.29 10.68
N ILE A 93 -5.37 -18.12 9.43
CA ILE A 93 -5.48 -19.12 8.37
C ILE A 93 -4.71 -20.38 8.75
N ASP A 94 -3.49 -20.23 9.25
CA ASP A 94 -2.65 -21.34 9.70
C ASP A 94 -3.19 -22.06 10.94
N GLY A 95 -3.85 -21.34 11.84
CA GLY A 95 -4.54 -21.93 12.99
C GLY A 95 -5.79 -22.69 12.57
N ALA A 96 -6.63 -22.09 11.74
CA ALA A 96 -7.89 -22.67 11.28
C ALA A 96 -7.70 -23.82 10.28
N SER A 97 -6.58 -23.87 9.56
CA SER A 97 -6.21 -25.02 8.72
C SER A 97 -5.77 -26.24 9.54
N ARG A 98 -5.11 -26.04 10.68
CA ARG A 98 -4.69 -27.13 11.60
C ARG A 98 -5.80 -27.69 12.46
N GLY A 99 -6.87 -26.93 12.69
CA GLY A 99 -8.04 -27.36 13.46
C GLY A 99 -9.04 -28.23 12.68
N ARG A 100 -8.71 -28.62 11.45
CA ARG A 100 -9.53 -29.51 10.59
C ARG A 100 -8.94 -30.90 10.49
#